data_AF-A0A3C2BXQ5-F1
#
_entry.id   AF-A0A3C2BXQ5-F1
#
_cell.length_a   1.000
_cell.length_b   1.000
_cell.length_c   1.000
_cell.angle_alpha   90.00
_cell.angle_beta   90.00
_cell.angle_gamma   90.00
#
_symmetry.space_group_name_H-M   'P 1'
#
loop_
_entity.id
_entity.type
_entity.pdbx_description
1 polymer ?
#
loop_
_entity_poly.entity_id
_entity_poly.type
_entity_poly.pdbx_seq_one_letter_code
_entity_poly.pdbx_strand_id
1 'polypeptide(L)'
;MTTTLPTSERPKSRVRQPNAVVLSYSELLKTVKAEGLLERRVGFYITLFASLVLLMAATWFGFALIGDSWFQLLIAAAVGVLCTQLCFLAHEAGHRQIFATRRANDWTARILATSVAGMSYSWWEQKHGAHHNHPNVISKDPDIATGAIAFYTEAAATR
;
A
#
# COMPACT_ATOMS: atom_id res chain seq x y z
N MET A 1 4.75 -15.96 -71.93
CA MET A 1 4.59 -16.91 -70.81
C MET A 1 4.54 -16.09 -69.53
N THR A 2 3.35 -15.93 -68.96
CA THR A 2 3.15 -15.12 -67.75
C THR A 2 3.03 -16.07 -66.57
N THR A 3 4.04 -16.09 -65.70
CA THR A 3 4.07 -16.92 -64.50
C THR A 3 3.28 -16.23 -63.39
N THR A 4 2.10 -16.74 -63.05
CA THR A 4 1.37 -16.36 -61.84
C THR A 4 1.97 -17.05 -60.62
N LEU A 5 2.50 -16.26 -59.67
CA LEU A 5 2.93 -16.77 -58.37
C LEU A 5 1.71 -17.11 -57.50
N PRO A 6 1.74 -18.23 -56.75
CA PRO A 6 0.64 -18.61 -55.88
C PRO A 6 0.56 -17.67 -54.68
N THR A 7 -0.66 -17.25 -54.35
CA THR A 7 -0.95 -16.42 -53.20
C THR A 7 -0.75 -17.25 -51.93
N SER A 8 0.27 -16.92 -51.14
CA SER A 8 0.48 -17.52 -49.82
C SER A 8 -0.66 -17.10 -48.89
N GLU A 9 -1.53 -18.04 -48.52
CA GLU A 9 -2.54 -17.82 -47.48
C GLU A 9 -1.82 -17.55 -46.14
N ARG A 10 -2.03 -16.34 -45.59
CA ARG A 10 -1.55 -16.02 -44.24
C ARG A 10 -2.22 -16.97 -43.24
N PRO A 11 -1.47 -17.63 -42.36
CA PRO A 11 -2.07 -18.47 -41.33
C PRO A 11 -3.01 -17.62 -40.48
N LYS A 12 -4.28 -18.02 -40.40
CA LYS A 12 -5.28 -17.36 -39.55
C LYS A 12 -4.72 -17.31 -38.14
N SER A 13 -4.51 -16.12 -37.58
CA SER A 13 -4.03 -15.97 -36.22
C SER A 13 -5.03 -16.67 -35.30
N ARG A 14 -4.63 -17.78 -34.71
CA ARG A 14 -5.47 -18.50 -33.74
C ARG A 14 -5.62 -17.56 -32.55
N VAL A 15 -6.77 -16.90 -32.43
CA VAL A 15 -7.07 -16.06 -31.27
C VAL A 15 -7.00 -16.99 -30.06
N ARG A 16 -5.95 -16.82 -29.25
CA ARG A 16 -5.79 -17.58 -28.01
C ARG A 16 -6.97 -17.21 -27.13
N GLN A 17 -7.78 -18.20 -26.78
CA GLN A 17 -8.91 -17.97 -25.89
C GLN A 17 -8.40 -17.28 -24.62
N PRO A 18 -9.00 -16.16 -24.20
CA PRO A 18 -8.51 -15.42 -23.06
C PRO A 18 -8.55 -16.31 -21.81
N ASN A 19 -7.54 -16.20 -20.95
CA ASN A 19 -7.51 -16.91 -19.68
C ASN A 19 -8.75 -16.52 -18.86
N ALA A 20 -9.52 -17.50 -18.40
CA ALA A 20 -10.76 -17.29 -17.63
C ALA A 20 -10.56 -16.38 -16.40
N VAL A 21 -9.40 -16.48 -15.73
CA VAL A 21 -9.03 -15.62 -14.60
C VAL A 21 -8.83 -14.17 -15.02
N VAL A 22 -8.25 -13.95 -16.21
CA VAL A 22 -8.05 -12.60 -16.76
C VAL A 22 -9.40 -11.98 -17.15
N LEU A 23 -10.33 -12.79 -17.66
CA LEU A 23 -11.68 -12.36 -17.98
C LEU A 23 -12.46 -11.94 -16.72
N SER A 24 -12.47 -12.79 -15.69
CA SER A 24 -13.18 -12.48 -14.44
C SER A 24 -12.63 -11.22 -13.77
N TYR A 25 -11.30 -11.03 -13.74
CA TYR A 25 -10.70 -9.79 -13.25
C TYR A 25 -11.14 -8.57 -14.07
N SER A 26 -11.19 -8.69 -15.40
CA SER A 26 -11.58 -7.59 -16.29
C SER A 26 -13.04 -7.18 -16.10
N GLU A 27 -13.94 -8.15 -15.87
CA GLU A 27 -15.36 -7.91 -15.57
C GLU A 27 -15.53 -7.24 -14.20
N LEU A 28 -14.82 -7.72 -13.19
CA LEU A 28 -14.80 -7.09 -11.87
C LEU A 28 -14.29 -5.65 -11.96
N LEU A 29 -13.18 -5.41 -12.65
CA LEU A 29 -12.60 -4.07 -12.81
C LEU A 29 -13.57 -3.11 -13.52
N LYS A 30 -14.34 -3.59 -14.50
CA LYS A 30 -15.41 -2.79 -15.13
C LYS A 30 -16.48 -2.38 -14.12
N THR A 31 -16.94 -3.33 -13.31
CA THR A 31 -17.95 -3.08 -12.27
C THR A 31 -17.43 -2.08 -11.23
N VAL A 32 -16.23 -2.30 -10.70
CA VAL A 32 -15.58 -1.41 -9.72
C VAL A 32 -15.44 0.02 -10.25
N LYS A 33 -15.10 0.19 -11.54
CA LYS A 33 -15.03 1.51 -12.19
C LYS A 33 -16.41 2.13 -12.38
N ALA A 34 -17.40 1.36 -12.81
CA ALA A 34 -18.76 1.85 -13.02
C ALA A 34 -19.40 2.35 -11.72
N GLU A 35 -19.10 1.70 -10.61
CA GLU A 35 -19.54 2.08 -9.26
C GLU A 35 -18.72 3.23 -8.64
N GLY A 36 -17.75 3.81 -9.38
CA GLY A 36 -16.93 4.93 -8.89
C GLY A 36 -16.00 4.57 -7.72
N LEU A 37 -15.77 3.29 -7.43
CA LEU A 37 -15.00 2.84 -6.27
C LEU A 37 -13.50 3.17 -6.34
N LEU A 38 -13.02 3.61 -7.50
CA LEU A 38 -11.63 4.06 -7.70
C LEU A 38 -11.49 5.59 -7.60
N GLU A 39 -12.58 6.32 -7.37
CA GLU A 39 -12.52 7.77 -7.18
C GLU A 39 -11.85 8.14 -5.86
N ARG A 40 -11.17 9.29 -5.85
CA ARG A 40 -10.45 9.76 -4.66
C ARG A 40 -11.42 10.26 -3.60
N ARG A 41 -11.22 9.81 -2.36
CA ARG A 41 -12.04 10.17 -1.19
C ARG A 41 -11.37 11.27 -0.36
N VAL A 42 -11.12 12.44 -0.96
CA VAL A 42 -10.35 13.53 -0.31
C VAL A 42 -10.99 13.97 1.02
N GLY A 43 -12.31 14.10 1.06
CA GLY A 43 -13.03 14.48 2.29
C GLY A 43 -12.79 13.49 3.44
N PHE A 44 -12.77 12.19 3.17
CA PHE A 44 -12.45 11.17 4.16
C PHE A 44 -11.04 11.37 4.74
N TYR A 45 -10.03 11.57 3.88
CA TYR A 45 -8.66 11.77 4.35
C TYR A 45 -8.47 13.08 5.12
N ILE A 46 -9.17 14.15 4.75
CA ILE A 46 -9.18 15.40 5.54
C ILE A 46 -9.75 15.15 6.93
N THR A 47 -10.93 14.53 7.02
CA THR A 47 -11.58 14.24 8.31
C THR A 47 -10.73 13.31 9.16
N LEU A 48 -10.16 12.26 8.56
CA LEU A 48 -9.28 11.32 9.25
C LEU A 48 -8.04 12.05 9.80
N PHE A 49 -7.35 12.81 8.96
CA PHE A 49 -6.15 13.54 9.37
C PHE A 49 -6.43 14.55 10.48
N ALA A 50 -7.49 15.36 10.32
CA ALA A 50 -7.91 16.31 11.35
C ALA A 50 -8.23 15.61 12.68
N SER A 51 -8.95 14.48 12.63
CA SER A 51 -9.26 13.70 13.83
C SER A 51 -8.00 13.16 14.50
N LEU A 52 -7.06 12.63 13.73
CA LEU A 52 -5.79 12.12 14.26
C LEU A 52 -4.95 13.23 14.90
N VAL A 53 -4.89 14.42 14.30
CA VAL A 53 -4.17 15.57 14.87
C VAL A 53 -4.82 16.05 16.17
N LEU A 54 -6.16 16.14 16.20
CA LEU A 54 -6.89 16.53 17.41
C LEU A 54 -6.69 15.51 18.54
N LEU A 55 -6.78 14.21 18.23
CA LEU A 55 -6.55 13.14 19.21
C LEU A 55 -5.09 13.14 19.70
N MET A 56 -4.13 13.38 18.81
CA MET A 56 -2.72 13.52 19.18
C MET A 56 -2.54 14.71 20.14
N ALA A 57 -3.11 15.88 19.84
CA ALA A 57 -3.08 17.02 20.76
C ALA A 57 -3.74 16.71 22.11
N ALA A 58 -4.85 15.96 22.10
CA ALA A 58 -5.52 15.51 23.33
C ALA A 58 -4.62 14.60 24.17
N THR A 59 -3.80 13.72 23.56
CA THR A 59 -2.84 12.90 24.32
C THR A 59 -1.76 13.74 25.00
N TRP A 60 -1.28 14.81 24.37
CA TRP A 60 -0.33 15.74 25.00
C TRP A 60 -0.95 16.50 26.19
N PHE A 61 -2.19 16.95 26.05
CA PHE A 61 -2.91 17.58 27.15
C PHE A 61 -3.18 16.59 28.28
N GLY A 62 -3.63 15.38 27.95
CA GLY A 62 -3.81 14.29 28.90
C GLY A 62 -2.53 13.93 29.64
N PHE A 63 -1.40 13.86 28.93
CA PHE A 63 -0.07 13.66 29.52
C PHE A 63 0.23 14.73 30.58
N ALA A 64 0.03 16.01 30.25
CA ALA A 64 0.28 17.11 31.18
C ALA A 64 -0.64 17.08 32.40
N LEU A 65 -1.94 16.78 32.21
CA LEU A 65 -2.91 16.74 33.30
C LEU A 65 -2.76 15.53 34.23
N ILE A 66 -2.44 14.36 33.68
CA ILE A 66 -2.28 13.11 34.45
C ILE A 66 -1.03 13.18 35.34
N GLY A 67 0.01 13.90 34.90
CA GLY A 67 1.24 14.09 35.67
C GLY A 67 2.01 12.78 35.90
N ASP A 68 2.86 12.75 36.92
CA ASP A 68 3.69 11.58 37.24
C ASP A 68 2.84 10.45 37.86
N SER A 69 2.33 9.56 37.01
CA SER A 69 1.57 8.39 37.43
C SER A 69 1.65 7.26 36.41
N TRP A 70 1.35 6.04 36.88
CA TRP A 70 1.28 4.85 36.03
C TRP A 70 0.20 4.93 34.93
N PHE A 71 -0.79 5.82 35.06
CA PHE A 71 -1.78 6.04 34.00
C PHE A 71 -1.18 6.62 32.72
N GLN A 72 0.05 7.14 32.76
CA GLN A 72 0.79 7.53 31.55
C GLN A 72 1.01 6.38 30.57
N LEU A 73 0.97 5.11 31.04
CA LEU A 73 1.03 3.95 30.14
C LEU A 73 -0.18 3.89 29.19
N LEU A 74 -1.35 4.36 29.61
CA LEU A 74 -2.53 4.45 28.74
C LEU A 74 -2.34 5.53 27.67
N ILE A 75 -1.75 6.67 28.03
CA ILE A 75 -1.39 7.72 27.08
C ILE A 75 -0.36 7.19 26.07
N ALA A 76 0.67 6.49 26.54
CA ALA A 76 1.68 5.88 25.66
C ALA A 76 1.05 4.88 24.68
N ALA A 77 0.13 4.02 25.14
CA ALA A 77 -0.60 3.11 24.28
C ALA A 77 -1.44 3.85 23.22
N ALA A 78 -2.16 4.90 23.63
CA ALA A 78 -2.95 5.73 22.71
C ALA A 78 -2.07 6.42 21.66
N VAL A 79 -0.94 7.00 22.06
CA VAL A 79 0.05 7.58 21.14
C VAL A 79 0.57 6.52 20.16
N GLY A 80 0.86 5.31 20.63
CA GLY A 80 1.26 4.19 19.77
C GLY A 80 0.24 3.91 18.66
N VAL A 81 -1.05 3.78 19.02
CA VAL A 81 -2.13 3.59 18.06
C VAL A 81 -2.23 4.76 17.07
N LEU A 82 -2.18 6.00 17.56
CA LEU A 82 -2.28 7.20 16.71
C LEU A 82 -1.10 7.32 15.74
N CYS A 83 0.11 7.03 16.19
CA CYS A 83 1.31 6.98 15.35
C CYS A 83 1.17 5.92 14.26
N THR A 84 0.67 4.72 14.59
CA THR A 84 0.38 3.69 13.57
C THR A 84 -0.63 4.17 12.52
N GLN A 85 -1.69 4.87 12.93
CA GLN A 85 -2.66 5.44 11.98
C GLN A 85 -2.04 6.50 11.07
N LEU A 86 -1.18 7.36 11.61
CA LEU A 86 -0.44 8.33 10.80
C LEU A 86 0.55 7.65 9.82
N CYS A 87 1.15 6.53 10.22
CA CYS A 87 1.97 5.70 9.32
C CYS A 87 1.12 5.09 8.19
N PHE A 88 -0.11 4.63 8.47
CA PHE A 88 -1.01 4.20 7.41
C PHE A 88 -1.37 5.35 6.46
N LEU A 89 -1.59 6.55 6.96
CA LEU A 89 -1.81 7.71 6.08
C LEU A 89 -0.59 8.00 5.18
N ALA A 90 0.63 7.83 5.68
CA ALA A 90 1.84 7.90 4.88
C ALA A 90 1.88 6.80 3.80
N HIS A 91 1.46 5.58 4.13
CA HIS A 91 1.35 4.45 3.20
C HIS A 91 0.36 4.76 2.06
N GLU A 92 -0.84 5.26 2.37
CA GLU A 92 -1.85 5.63 1.38
C GLU A 92 -1.36 6.74 0.43
N ALA A 93 -0.62 7.70 0.97
CA ALA A 93 0.06 8.71 0.18
C ALA A 93 1.15 8.08 -0.71
N GLY A 94 1.93 7.14 -0.20
CA GLY A 94 2.94 6.39 -0.98
C GLY A 94 2.34 5.64 -2.17
N HIS A 95 1.14 5.09 -2.00
CA HIS A 95 0.36 4.46 -3.08
C HIS A 95 -0.40 5.45 -3.98
N ARG A 96 -0.25 6.76 -3.72
CA ARG A 96 -0.83 7.87 -4.51
C ARG A 96 -2.36 7.91 -4.50
N GLN A 97 -2.98 7.39 -3.45
CA GLN A 97 -4.43 7.31 -3.32
C GLN A 97 -5.07 8.61 -2.82
N ILE A 98 -4.33 9.43 -2.07
CA ILE A 98 -4.88 10.62 -1.42
C ILE A 98 -5.08 11.77 -2.42
N PHE A 99 -4.00 12.22 -3.06
CA PHE A 99 -4.03 13.41 -3.93
C PHE A 99 -4.00 13.07 -5.42
N ALA A 100 -4.46 14.00 -6.25
CA ALA A 100 -4.42 13.85 -7.71
C ALA A 100 -3.00 13.88 -8.28
N THR A 101 -2.08 14.64 -7.66
CA THR A 101 -0.72 14.79 -8.16
C THR A 101 0.26 13.89 -7.41
N ARG A 102 1.21 13.32 -8.15
CA ARG A 102 2.31 12.54 -7.56
C ARG A 102 3.09 13.36 -6.53
N ARG A 103 3.42 14.61 -6.85
CA ARG A 103 4.21 15.48 -5.97
C ARG A 103 3.57 15.69 -4.60
N ALA A 104 2.26 15.93 -4.53
CA ALA A 104 1.57 16.13 -3.26
C ALA A 104 1.59 14.86 -2.39
N ASN A 105 1.36 13.71 -3.02
CA ASN A 105 1.44 12.40 -2.37
C ASN A 105 2.86 12.11 -1.85
N ASP A 106 3.89 12.25 -2.70
CA ASP A 106 5.28 11.97 -2.33
C ASP A 106 5.76 12.85 -1.16
N TRP A 107 5.40 14.14 -1.14
CA TRP A 107 5.75 15.03 -0.04
C TRP A 107 5.00 14.70 1.25
N THR A 108 3.71 14.37 1.14
CA THR A 108 2.91 13.97 2.31
C THR A 108 3.47 12.69 2.93
N ALA A 109 3.74 11.67 2.11
CA ALA A 109 4.33 10.42 2.55
C ALA A 109 5.71 10.65 3.19
N ARG A 110 6.55 11.50 2.59
CA ARG A 110 7.88 11.84 3.15
C ARG A 110 7.80 12.52 4.50
N ILE A 111 6.94 13.53 4.65
CA ILE A 111 6.77 14.24 5.92
C ILE A 111 6.28 13.27 7.00
N LEU A 112 5.23 12.51 6.73
CA LEU A 112 4.65 11.61 7.73
C LEU A 112 5.58 10.43 8.06
N ALA A 113 6.17 9.77 7.05
CA ALA A 113 7.06 8.63 7.29
C ALA A 113 8.33 9.04 8.04
N THR A 114 8.93 10.19 7.70
CA THR A 114 10.18 10.62 8.35
C THR A 114 9.94 11.30 9.69
N SER A 115 8.96 12.19 9.80
CA SER A 115 8.74 12.95 11.05
C SER A 115 7.94 12.18 12.10
N VAL A 116 7.00 11.32 11.70
CA VAL A 116 6.17 10.55 12.65
C VAL A 116 6.75 9.15 12.86
N ALA A 117 7.09 8.45 11.78
CA ALA A 117 7.57 7.07 11.88
C ALA A 117 9.08 6.95 12.10
N GLY A 118 9.85 8.03 11.92
CA GLY A 118 11.31 7.98 11.96
C GLY A 118 11.92 7.14 10.83
N MET A 119 11.19 6.93 9.73
CA MET A 119 11.59 6.05 8.63
C MET A 119 11.96 6.83 7.37
N SER A 120 12.93 6.28 6.62
CA SER A 120 13.23 6.76 5.27
C SER A 120 12.12 6.37 4.30
N TYR A 121 11.44 7.36 3.72
CA TYR A 121 10.37 7.12 2.75
C TYR A 121 10.88 6.38 1.50
N SER A 122 12.08 6.71 1.01
CA SER A 122 12.62 6.05 -0.21
C SER A 122 12.96 4.59 0.03
N TRP A 123 13.54 4.26 1.18
CA TRP A 123 13.79 2.87 1.56
C TRP A 123 12.48 2.10 1.67
N TRP A 124 11.47 2.70 2.32
CA TRP A 124 10.16 2.10 2.47
C TRP A 124 9.48 1.88 1.11
N GLU A 125 9.47 2.88 0.22
CA GLU A 125 8.87 2.78 -1.12
C GLU A 125 9.52 1.63 -1.92
N GLN A 126 10.84 1.49 -1.84
CA GLN A 126 11.55 0.40 -2.53
C GLN A 126 11.20 -0.98 -1.95
N LYS A 127 11.30 -1.16 -0.63
CA LYS A 127 11.01 -2.44 0.03
C LYS A 127 9.55 -2.84 -0.18
N HIS A 128 8.63 -1.92 0.11
CA HIS A 128 7.20 -2.16 0.04
C HIS A 128 6.73 -2.35 -1.41
N GLY A 129 7.32 -1.63 -2.36
CA GLY A 129 7.09 -1.87 -3.79
C GLY A 129 7.53 -3.28 -4.23
N ALA A 130 8.66 -3.80 -3.71
CA ALA A 130 9.08 -5.17 -3.98
C ALA A 130 8.08 -6.21 -3.44
N HIS A 131 7.56 -5.99 -2.22
CA HIS A 131 6.47 -6.79 -1.65
C HIS A 131 5.23 -6.78 -2.56
N HIS A 132 4.71 -5.60 -2.93
CA HIS A 132 3.50 -5.51 -3.75
C HIS A 132 3.64 -6.07 -5.17
N ASN A 133 4.85 -6.11 -5.73
CA ASN A 133 5.11 -6.72 -7.03
C ASN A 133 5.09 -8.26 -6.96
N HIS A 134 5.47 -8.84 -5.81
CA HIS A 134 5.59 -10.29 -5.64
C HIS A 134 5.11 -10.75 -4.26
N PRO A 135 3.87 -10.43 -3.85
CA PRO A 135 3.44 -10.62 -2.47
C PRO A 135 3.42 -12.10 -2.11
N ASN A 136 3.99 -12.45 -0.95
CA ASN A 136 4.12 -13.81 -0.43
C ASN A 136 4.86 -14.79 -1.36
N VAL A 137 5.70 -14.28 -2.28
CA VAL A 137 6.54 -15.13 -3.11
C VAL A 137 7.90 -15.30 -2.44
N ILE A 138 8.20 -16.53 -2.03
CA ILE A 138 9.47 -16.90 -1.41
C ILE A 138 10.63 -16.39 -2.28
N SER A 139 11.67 -15.85 -1.65
CA SER A 139 12.87 -15.22 -2.25
C SER A 139 12.67 -13.88 -2.97
N LYS A 140 11.44 -13.44 -3.21
CA LYS A 140 11.16 -12.16 -3.90
C LYS A 140 10.55 -11.11 -3.00
N ASP A 141 9.71 -11.55 -2.06
CA ASP A 141 9.06 -10.68 -1.11
C ASP A 141 9.96 -10.44 0.12
N PRO A 142 10.45 -9.21 0.34
CA PRO A 142 11.27 -8.91 1.49
C PRO A 142 10.51 -8.98 2.82
N ASP A 143 9.17 -8.96 2.81
CA ASP A 143 8.36 -8.94 4.03
C ASP A 143 8.24 -10.33 4.68
N ILE A 144 8.47 -11.40 3.92
CA ILE A 144 8.51 -12.79 4.42
C ILE A 144 9.93 -13.35 4.49
N ALA A 145 10.95 -12.49 4.32
CA ALA A 145 12.34 -12.89 4.49
C ALA A 145 12.58 -13.39 5.92
N THR A 146 13.16 -14.58 6.04
CA THR A 146 13.41 -15.22 7.33
C THR A 146 14.45 -14.44 8.13
N GLY A 147 14.08 -13.95 9.31
CA GLY A 147 14.92 -13.12 10.18
C GLY A 147 14.75 -13.53 11.64
N ALA A 148 14.09 -12.70 12.45
CA ALA A 148 13.69 -13.11 13.81
C ALA A 148 12.52 -14.12 13.78
N ILE A 149 11.66 -14.05 12.76
CA ILE A 149 10.47 -14.88 12.56
C ILE A 149 10.63 -15.69 11.27
N ALA A 150 10.14 -16.92 11.26
CA ALA A 150 10.00 -17.74 10.05
C ALA A 150 8.53 -17.71 9.59
N PHE A 151 8.31 -17.36 8.32
CA PHE A 151 6.97 -17.19 7.74
C PHE A 151 6.49 -18.38 6.91
N TYR A 152 7.36 -19.36 6.67
CA TYR A 152 7.04 -20.57 5.90
C TYR A 152 7.78 -21.79 6.44
N THR A 153 7.26 -22.97 6.13
CA THR A 153 7.62 -24.25 6.74
C THR A 153 9.09 -24.62 6.59
N GLU A 154 9.65 -24.41 5.40
CA GLU A 154 11.03 -24.76 5.08
C GLU A 154 12.02 -23.90 5.88
N ALA A 155 11.71 -22.62 6.10
CA ALA A 155 12.53 -21.72 6.93
C ALA A 155 12.41 -22.02 8.43
N ALA A 156 11.28 -22.52 8.88
CA ALA A 156 11.10 -22.95 10.28
C ALA A 156 11.90 -24.22 10.58
N ALA A 157 12.01 -25.13 9.61
CA ALA A 157 12.73 -26.40 9.75
C ALA A 157 14.26 -26.24 9.86
N THR A 158 14.80 -25.08 9.46
CA THR A 158 16.25 -24.79 9.51
C THR A 158 16.70 -24.07 10.79
N ARG A 159 15.86 -24.05 11.84
CA ARG A 159 16.14 -23.36 13.10
C ARG A 159 16.36 -24.32 14.26
#